data_AF-A0A975LHY7-F1
#
_entry.id   AF-A0A975LHY7-F1
#
_cell.length_a   1.000
_cell.length_b   1.000
_cell.length_c   1.000
_cell.angle_alpha   90.00
_cell.angle_beta   90.00
_cell.angle_gamma   90.00
#
_symmetry.space_group_name_H-M   'P 1'
#
loop_
_entity.id
_entity.type
_entity.pdbx_description
1 polymer ?
#
loop_
_entity_poly.entity_id
_entity_poly.type
_entity_poly.pdbx_seq_one_letter_code
_entity_poly.pdbx_strand_id
1 'polypeptide(L)'
;MSKEEIVFNNEEIEEIDAYSELIEDMRVDGKEVICFKVLSDLLHNRINYEDIGRNTLIKTYMEIKVSRSVFSQYAWFSSGSIQQIIPKINKYIKELIDKLEK
;
A
#
# COMPACT_ATOMS: atom_id res chain seq x y z
N MET A 1 -7.34 16.90 -19.06
CA MET A 1 -6.45 15.72 -19.19
C MET A 1 -6.94 14.68 -18.22
N SER A 2 -7.53 13.60 -18.71
CA SER A 2 -7.89 12.43 -17.91
C SER A 2 -6.60 11.83 -17.35
N LYS A 3 -6.40 11.89 -16.02
CA LYS A 3 -5.36 11.07 -15.37
C LYS A 3 -5.71 9.61 -15.71
N GLU A 4 -4.78 8.88 -16.30
CA GLU A 4 -4.92 7.43 -16.48
C GLU A 4 -5.20 6.81 -15.11
N GLU A 5 -6.33 6.13 -14.99
CA GLU A 5 -6.65 5.38 -13.78
C GLU A 5 -5.64 4.26 -13.62
N ILE A 6 -4.96 4.22 -12.47
CA ILE A 6 -3.96 3.18 -12.20
C ILE A 6 -4.71 1.88 -11.93
N VAL A 7 -4.62 0.95 -12.89
CA VAL A 7 -5.25 -0.37 -12.80
C VAL A 7 -4.21 -1.40 -12.37
N PHE A 8 -4.51 -2.18 -11.34
CA PHE A 8 -3.72 -3.33 -10.91
C PHE A 8 -4.25 -4.60 -11.59
N ASN A 9 -3.35 -5.47 -12.05
CA ASN A 9 -3.72 -6.78 -12.55
C ASN A 9 -3.91 -7.76 -11.37
N ASN A 10 -4.47 -8.94 -11.64
CA ASN A 10 -4.79 -9.91 -10.59
C ASN A 10 -3.55 -10.39 -9.83
N GLU A 11 -2.42 -10.63 -10.50
CA GLU A 11 -1.17 -11.06 -9.84
C GLU A 11 -0.65 -9.98 -8.87
N GLU A 12 -0.73 -8.71 -9.27
CA GLU A 12 -0.34 -7.59 -8.41
C GLU A 12 -1.27 -7.46 -7.18
N ILE A 13 -2.56 -7.73 -7.35
CA ILE A 13 -3.54 -7.71 -6.25
C ILE A 13 -3.29 -8.88 -5.30
N GLU A 14 -3.13 -10.10 -5.82
CA GLU A 14 -2.81 -11.29 -5.04
C GLU A 14 -1.52 -11.12 -4.24
N GLU A 15 -0.51 -10.46 -4.82
CA GLU A 15 0.71 -10.16 -4.10
C GLU A 15 0.49 -9.15 -2.97
N ILE A 16 -0.29 -8.09 -3.19
CA ILE A 16 -0.64 -7.14 -2.13
C ILE A 16 -1.38 -7.85 -0.98
N ASP A 17 -2.28 -8.77 -1.30
CA ASP A 17 -3.02 -9.56 -0.31
C ASP A 17 -2.10 -10.47 0.50
N ALA A 18 -1.21 -11.21 -0.17
CA ALA A 18 -0.22 -12.06 0.50
C ALA A 18 0.66 -11.26 1.46
N TYR A 19 1.04 -10.03 1.06
CA TYR A 19 1.81 -9.15 1.93
C TYR A 19 0.98 -8.62 3.09
N SER A 20 -0.31 -8.32 2.87
CA SER A 20 -1.23 -7.93 3.94
C SER A 20 -1.32 -9.00 5.03
N GLU A 21 -1.35 -10.28 4.65
CA GLU A 21 -1.33 -11.40 5.59
C GLU A 21 0.03 -11.55 6.30
N LEU A 22 1.14 -11.42 5.57
CA LEU A 22 2.49 -11.57 6.15
C LEU A 22 2.85 -10.52 7.19
N ILE A 23 2.29 -9.31 7.06
CA ILE A 23 2.50 -8.22 8.02
C ILE A 23 1.31 -8.04 8.99
N GLU A 24 0.39 -8.99 9.03
CA GLU A 24 -0.71 -8.98 10.00
C GLU A 24 -0.14 -8.88 11.42
N ASP A 25 -0.72 -7.98 12.23
CA ASP A 25 -0.28 -7.64 13.57
C ASP A 25 1.17 -7.15 13.71
N MET A 26 1.88 -6.89 12.61
CA MET A 26 3.24 -6.37 12.65
C MET A 26 3.27 -4.96 13.25
N ARG A 27 4.16 -4.77 14.22
CA ARG A 27 4.42 -3.48 14.85
C ARG A 27 5.87 -3.07 14.66
N VAL A 28 6.08 -1.82 14.26
CA VAL A 28 7.39 -1.17 14.21
C VAL A 28 7.36 0.00 15.20
N ASP A 29 8.29 0.01 16.15
CA ASP A 29 8.33 0.98 17.25
C ASP A 29 7.00 1.10 18.01
N GLY A 30 6.33 -0.04 18.23
CA GLY A 30 5.04 -0.13 18.92
C GLY A 30 3.82 0.32 18.09
N LYS A 31 4.02 0.83 16.88
CA LYS A 31 2.96 1.24 15.95
C LYS A 31 2.64 0.12 14.96
N GLU A 32 1.36 -0.16 14.80
CA GLU A 32 0.86 -1.10 13.78
C GLU A 32 1.19 -0.58 12.38
N VAL A 33 1.76 -1.46 11.57
CA VAL A 33 1.97 -1.27 10.13
C VAL A 33 0.67 -1.60 9.42
N ILE A 34 0.15 -0.67 8.61
CA ILE A 34 -1.19 -0.80 8.01
C ILE A 34 -1.17 -0.76 6.48
N CYS A 35 -0.02 -0.49 5.87
CA CYS A 35 0.04 -0.12 4.46
C CYS A 35 -0.57 -1.16 3.50
N PHE A 36 -0.19 -2.43 3.62
CA PHE A 36 -0.70 -3.48 2.73
C PHE A 36 -2.16 -3.83 3.01
N LYS A 37 -2.60 -3.73 4.28
CA LYS A 37 -4.02 -3.88 4.65
C LYS A 37 -4.89 -2.81 4.00
N VAL A 38 -4.50 -1.55 4.15
CA VAL A 38 -5.21 -0.41 3.53
C VAL A 38 -5.23 -0.55 2.00
N LEU A 39 -4.14 -1.00 1.39
CA LEU A 39 -4.09 -1.23 -0.05
C LEU A 39 -5.01 -2.36 -0.50
N SER A 40 -4.98 -3.51 0.16
CA SER A 40 -5.88 -4.63 -0.13
C SER A 40 -7.34 -4.20 -0.03
N ASP A 41 -7.72 -3.50 1.04
CA ASP A 41 -9.10 -3.06 1.25
C ASP A 41 -9.55 -2.03 0.21
N LEU A 42 -8.66 -1.12 -0.22
CA LEU A 42 -8.95 -0.17 -1.31
C LEU A 42 -9.14 -0.87 -2.66
N LEU A 43 -8.26 -1.82 -3.01
CA LEU A 43 -8.30 -2.53 -4.29
C LEU A 43 -9.52 -3.46 -4.39
N HIS A 44 -9.98 -3.98 -3.26
CA HIS A 44 -11.20 -4.79 -3.17
C HIS A 44 -12.48 -3.97 -2.98
N ASN A 45 -12.41 -2.64 -3.00
CA ASN A 45 -13.54 -1.74 -2.72
C ASN A 45 -14.24 -2.02 -1.37
N ARG A 46 -13.50 -2.54 -0.37
CA ARG A 46 -14.01 -2.76 0.99
C ARG A 46 -14.07 -1.45 1.78
N ILE A 47 -13.23 -0.49 1.41
CA ILE A 47 -13.19 0.88 1.92
C ILE A 47 -13.05 1.86 0.76
N ASN A 48 -13.55 3.09 0.92
CA ASN A 48 -13.22 4.18 0.01
C ASN A 48 -12.11 5.05 0.59
N TYR A 49 -11.31 5.65 -0.28
CA TYR A 49 -10.22 6.56 0.12
C TYR A 49 -10.74 7.82 0.84
N GLU A 50 -12.00 8.19 0.59
CA GLU A 50 -12.70 9.31 1.25
C GLU A 50 -13.05 8.96 2.70
N ASP A 51 -13.35 7.69 3.00
CA ASP A 51 -13.79 7.22 4.31
C ASP A 51 -12.62 7.08 5.31
N ILE A 52 -11.45 6.65 4.84
CA ILE A 52 -10.25 6.47 5.70
C ILE A 52 -9.48 7.77 5.97
N GLY A 53 -9.76 8.82 5.20
CA GLY A 53 -9.19 10.14 5.35
C GLY A 53 -7.72 10.29 4.96
N ARG A 54 -7.31 11.55 4.79
CA ARG A 54 -5.98 11.94 4.29
C ARG A 54 -4.82 11.44 5.15
N ASN A 55 -4.97 11.48 6.48
CA ASN A 55 -3.89 11.08 7.39
C ASN A 55 -3.53 9.60 7.25
N THR A 56 -4.53 8.73 7.06
CA THR A 56 -4.32 7.30 6.83
C THR A 56 -3.61 7.07 5.51
N LEU A 57 -4.05 7.72 4.43
CA LEU A 57 -3.37 7.62 3.13
C LEU A 57 -1.91 8.10 3.18
N ILE A 58 -1.64 9.20 3.89
CA ILE A 58 -0.26 9.69 4.09
C ILE A 58 0.57 8.66 4.86
N LYS A 59 0.01 8.07 5.93
CA LYS A 59 0.69 7.02 6.70
C LYS A 59 1.02 5.83 5.80
N THR A 60 0.03 5.32 5.03
CA THR A 60 0.21 4.24 4.05
C THR A 60 1.32 4.60 3.05
N TYR A 61 1.32 5.81 2.51
CA TYR A 61 2.34 6.27 1.57
C TYR A 61 3.76 6.28 2.18
N MET A 62 3.89 6.76 3.42
CA MET A 62 5.18 6.76 4.12
C MET A 62 5.67 5.34 4.41
N GLU A 63 4.79 4.47 4.89
CA GLU A 63 5.10 3.07 5.18
C GLU A 63 5.55 2.32 3.91
N ILE A 64 4.89 2.52 2.76
CA ILE A 64 5.34 1.95 1.48
C ILE A 64 6.70 2.50 1.07
N LYS A 65 6.97 3.79 1.26
CA LYS A 65 8.29 4.37 0.95
C LYS A 65 9.43 3.75 1.75
N VAL A 66 9.21 3.48 3.04
CA VAL A 66 10.23 2.90 3.92
C VAL A 66 10.18 1.37 3.96
N SER A 67 9.17 0.75 3.35
CA SER A 67 8.96 -0.71 3.33
C SER A 67 10.23 -1.45 2.92
N ARG A 68 10.95 -0.97 1.90
CA ARG A 68 12.18 -1.61 1.44
C ARG A 68 13.25 -1.67 2.53
N SER A 69 13.46 -0.60 3.30
CA SER A 69 14.46 -0.60 4.37
C SER A 69 14.00 -1.33 5.62
N VAL A 70 12.70 -1.30 5.91
CA VAL A 70 12.12 -1.96 7.10
C VAL A 70 12.02 -3.47 6.90
N PHE A 71 11.65 -3.90 5.70
CA PHE A 71 11.37 -5.30 5.42
C PHE A 71 12.49 -6.05 4.72
N SER A 72 13.53 -5.38 4.21
CA SER A 72 14.69 -6.05 3.59
C SER A 72 15.37 -7.08 4.50
N GLN A 73 15.25 -6.91 5.82
CA GLN A 73 15.75 -7.87 6.80
C GLN A 73 14.98 -9.19 6.82
N TYR A 74 13.76 -9.22 6.26
CA TYR A 74 12.94 -10.43 6.17
C TYR A 74 13.12 -11.12 4.83
N ALA A 75 13.31 -12.44 4.87
CA ALA A 75 13.56 -13.25 3.68
C ALA A 75 12.40 -13.18 2.67
N TRP A 76 11.15 -13.20 3.15
CA TRP A 76 9.94 -13.16 2.32
C TRP A 76 9.83 -11.88 1.48
N PHE A 77 10.27 -10.74 2.02
CA PHE A 77 10.22 -9.45 1.32
C PHE A 77 11.31 -9.33 0.23
N SER A 78 12.45 -9.96 0.47
CA SER A 78 13.59 -9.93 -0.47
C SER A 78 13.36 -10.85 -1.68
N SER A 79 12.53 -11.88 -1.54
CA SER A 79 12.19 -12.83 -2.61
C SER A 79 10.94 -12.46 -3.41
N GLY A 80 10.12 -11.51 -2.96
CA GLY A 80 8.84 -11.20 -3.61
C GLY A 80 8.94 -10.20 -4.75
N SER A 81 7.98 -10.27 -5.67
CA SER A 81 7.78 -9.33 -6.77
C SER A 81 7.22 -7.97 -6.30
N ILE A 82 6.93 -7.80 -5.01
CA ILE A 82 6.32 -6.59 -4.44
C ILE A 82 7.16 -5.36 -4.76
N GLN A 83 8.48 -5.53 -4.84
CA GLN A 83 9.42 -4.44 -5.12
C GLN A 83 9.20 -3.85 -6.52
N GLN A 84 8.70 -4.66 -7.46
CA GLN A 84 8.37 -4.21 -8.81
C GLN A 84 7.09 -3.39 -8.84
N ILE A 85 6.15 -3.64 -7.92
CA ILE A 85 4.86 -2.94 -7.86
C ILE A 85 4.87 -1.75 -6.91
N ILE A 86 5.85 -1.62 -5.99
CA ILE A 86 6.01 -0.46 -5.10
C ILE A 86 5.93 0.90 -5.83
N PRO A 87 6.58 1.11 -6.99
CA PRO A 87 6.45 2.37 -7.72
C PRO A 87 5.00 2.67 -8.14
N LYS A 88 4.26 1.65 -8.55
CA LYS A 88 2.86 1.74 -8.95
C LYS A 88 1.96 2.03 -7.74
N ILE A 89 2.17 1.32 -6.63
CA ILE A 89 1.50 1.57 -5.34
C ILE A 89 1.72 3.02 -4.89
N ASN A 90 2.96 3.51 -4.94
CA ASN A 90 3.29 4.89 -4.57
C ASN A 90 2.56 5.92 -5.43
N LYS A 91 2.47 5.67 -6.75
CA LYS A 91 1.73 6.54 -7.67
C LYS A 91 0.23 6.51 -7.34
N TYR A 92 -0.33 5.33 -7.09
CA TYR A 92 -1.73 5.13 -6.72
C TYR A 92 -2.12 5.90 -5.45
N ILE A 93 -1.43 5.66 -4.33
CA ILE A 93 -1.74 6.36 -3.07
C ILE A 93 -1.57 7.88 -3.22
N LYS A 94 -0.53 8.33 -3.93
CA LYS A 94 -0.32 9.77 -4.16
C LYS A 94 -1.49 10.40 -4.91
N GLU A 95 -2.02 9.73 -5.93
CA GLU A 95 -3.20 10.22 -6.65
C GLU A 95 -4.45 10.29 -5.77
N LEU A 96 -4.63 9.34 -4.83
CA LEU A 96 -5.72 9.40 -3.85
C LEU A 96 -5.56 10.57 -2.88
N ILE A 97 -4.34 10.84 -2.39
CA ILE A 97 -4.05 12.00 -1.54
C ILE A 97 -4.37 13.30 -2.29
N ASP A 98 -3.90 13.43 -3.54
CA ASP A 98 -4.16 14.62 -4.38
C ASP A 98 -5.66 14.84 -4.63
N LYS A 99 -6.47 13.77 -4.67
CA LYS A 99 -7.93 13.87 -4.86
C LYS A 99 -8.63 14.46 -3.64
N LEU A 100 -8.10 14.26 -2.43
CA LEU A 100 -8.66 14.83 -1.20
C LEU A 100 -8.27 16.30 -0.97
N GLU A 101 -7.35 16.86 -1.75
CA GLU A 101 -6.95 18.28 -1.67
C GLU A 101 -7.78 19.19 -2.60
N LYS A 102 -8.65 18.61 -3.43
CA LYS A 102 -9.54 19.34 -4.35
C LYS A 102 -10.96 19.44 -3.80
#